data_AF-A0A5N5TBP4-F1
#
_entry.id   AF-A0A5N5TBP4-F1
#
_cell.length_a   1.000
_cell.length_b   1.000
_cell.length_c   1.000
_cell.angle_alpha   90.00
_cell.angle_beta   90.00
_cell.angle_gamma   90.00
#
_symmetry.space_group_name_H-M   'P 1'
#
loop_
_entity.id
_entity.type
_entity.pdbx_description
1 polymer ?
#
loop_
_entity_poly.entity_id
_entity_poly.type
_entity_poly.pdbx_seq_one_letter_code
_entity_poly.pdbx_strand_id
1 'polypeptide(L)'
;MAIPSELHIKYNKTITINEENFSLPLLTVNSVGRLGNLMGEYASLFALGKLYNVSVLLLPEMKKSFSGIFPHITMKVLPSDFDRKRCLDISFDHSGKDIYNYSPIQLAAAGLFGPLCFFIRGHVF
;
A
#
# COMPACT_ATOMS: atom_id res chain seq x y z
N MET A 1 -6.57 11.90 -13.42
CA MET A 1 -6.79 12.94 -12.40
C MET A 1 -5.42 13.23 -11.77
N ALA A 2 -4.84 14.41 -12.02
CA ALA A 2 -3.54 14.77 -11.46
C ALA A 2 -3.70 15.05 -9.95
N ILE A 3 -2.76 14.59 -9.13
CA ILE A 3 -2.73 14.95 -7.72
C ILE A 3 -2.51 16.47 -7.62
N PRO A 4 -3.32 17.19 -6.82
CA PRO A 4 -3.10 18.61 -6.54
C PRO A 4 -1.64 18.89 -6.17
N SER A 5 -1.03 19.87 -6.81
CA SER A 5 0.36 20.31 -6.55
C SER A 5 0.62 20.63 -5.06
N GLU A 6 -0.42 21.00 -4.33
CA GLU A 6 -0.42 21.23 -2.89
C GLU A 6 -0.05 19.97 -2.07
N LEU A 7 -0.47 18.78 -2.52
CA LEU A 7 -0.13 17.51 -1.87
C LEU A 7 1.32 17.12 -2.14
N HIS A 8 1.85 17.42 -3.33
CA HIS A 8 3.27 17.25 -3.63
C HIS A 8 4.12 18.09 -2.67
N ILE A 9 3.76 19.36 -2.42
CA ILE A 9 4.51 20.24 -1.51
C ILE A 9 4.36 19.80 -0.04
N LYS A 10 3.16 19.39 0.38
CA LYS A 10 2.88 18.97 1.76
C LYS A 10 3.57 17.66 2.14
N TYR A 11 3.77 16.75 1.18
CA TYR A 11 4.32 15.43 1.40
C TYR A 11 5.62 15.16 0.64
N ASN A 12 6.35 16.19 0.16
CA ASN A 12 7.71 16.07 -0.38
C ASN A 12 8.74 15.73 0.71
N LYS A 13 8.45 14.70 1.49
CA LYS A 13 9.13 14.33 2.70
C LYS A 13 9.42 12.85 2.57
N THR A 14 10.70 12.52 2.48
CA THR A 14 11.21 11.17 2.69
C THR A 14 10.45 10.57 3.86
N ILE A 15 9.78 9.44 3.61
CA ILE A 15 9.02 8.80 4.67
C ILE A 15 10.03 8.07 5.53
N THR A 16 10.21 8.57 6.75
CA THR A 16 11.02 7.87 7.74
C THR A 16 10.10 7.00 8.60
N ILE A 17 10.39 5.70 8.64
CA ILE A 17 9.73 4.71 9.51
C ILE A 17 10.83 3.94 10.23
N ASN A 18 10.84 3.98 11.57
CA ASN A 18 11.88 3.34 12.38
C ASN A 18 13.31 3.63 11.87
N GLU A 19 13.61 4.90 11.59
CA GLU A 19 14.91 5.37 11.08
C GLU A 19 15.26 4.91 9.64
N GLU A 20 14.45 4.05 9.01
CA GLU A 20 14.56 3.75 7.58
C GLU A 20 13.92 4.87 6.75
N ASN A 21 14.71 5.43 5.83
CA ASN A 21 14.28 6.47 4.91
C ASN A 21 13.83 5.87 3.58
N PHE A 22 12.55 6.02 3.28
CA PHE A 22 11.95 5.60 2.01
C PHE A 22 11.98 6.77 1.02
N SER A 23 12.85 6.65 0.01
CA SER A 23 12.98 7.61 -1.10
C SER A 23 12.05 7.28 -2.29
N LEU A 24 11.48 6.09 -2.28
CA LEU A 24 10.51 5.60 -3.27
C LEU A 24 9.12 5.52 -2.64
N PRO A 25 8.05 5.43 -3.45
CA PRO A 25 6.71 5.19 -2.95
C PRO A 25 6.67 4.02 -1.98
N LEU A 26 5.86 4.18 -0.93
CA LEU A 26 5.59 3.14 0.04
C LEU A 26 4.14 2.71 -0.09
N LEU A 27 3.89 1.43 -0.34
CA LEU A 27 2.53 0.89 -0.45
C LEU A 27 2.21 -0.03 0.74
N THR A 28 1.00 0.08 1.24
CA THR A 28 0.41 -0.87 2.20
C THR A 28 -1.04 -1.12 1.83
N VAL A 29 -1.61 -2.23 2.28
CA VAL A 29 -3.00 -2.60 1.99
C VAL A 29 -3.78 -2.82 3.28
N ASN A 30 -5.02 -2.33 3.33
CA ASN A 30 -5.97 -2.66 4.39
C ASN A 30 -6.93 -3.72 3.91
N SER A 31 -6.62 -4.95 4.31
CA SER A 31 -7.37 -6.10 3.87
C SER A 31 -8.57 -6.39 4.75
N VAL A 32 -9.67 -6.71 4.07
CA VAL A 32 -10.94 -7.01 4.70
C VAL A 32 -11.47 -8.33 4.16
N GLY A 33 -11.98 -9.18 5.06
CA GLY A 33 -12.61 -10.44 4.71
C GLY A 33 -11.86 -11.66 5.24
N ARG A 34 -12.03 -12.79 4.56
CA ARG A 34 -11.52 -14.11 4.99
C ARG A 34 -10.08 -14.32 4.53
N LEU A 35 -9.45 -15.40 5.02
CA LEU A 35 -8.05 -15.74 4.73
C LEU A 35 -7.69 -15.69 3.24
N GLY A 36 -8.56 -16.16 2.34
CA GLY A 36 -8.33 -16.10 0.89
C GLY A 36 -8.15 -14.67 0.36
N ASN A 37 -8.94 -13.71 0.88
CA ASN A 37 -8.82 -12.29 0.52
C ASN A 37 -7.50 -11.71 1.05
N LEU A 38 -7.17 -12.01 2.32
CA LEU A 38 -5.90 -11.59 2.93
C LEU A 38 -4.71 -12.08 2.10
N MET A 39 -4.74 -13.35 1.68
CA MET A 39 -3.69 -13.94 0.85
C MET A 39 -3.61 -13.32 -0.55
N GLY A 40 -4.76 -13.07 -1.19
CA GLY A 40 -4.82 -12.43 -2.50
C GLY A 40 -4.27 -11.00 -2.48
N GLU A 41 -4.60 -10.23 -1.45
CA GLU A 41 -4.07 -8.88 -1.28
C GLU A 41 -2.60 -8.86 -0.87
N TYR A 42 -2.15 -9.81 -0.03
CA TYR A 42 -0.72 -10.03 0.24
C TYR A 42 0.04 -10.25 -1.07
N ALA A 43 -0.43 -11.17 -1.92
CA ALA A 43 0.21 -11.49 -3.19
C ALA A 43 0.23 -10.29 -4.15
N SER A 44 -0.88 -9.55 -4.22
CA SER A 44 -0.99 -8.35 -5.05
C SER A 44 -0.02 -7.25 -4.59
N LEU A 45 0.03 -6.98 -3.28
CA LEU A 45 0.97 -6.00 -2.70
C LEU A 45 2.42 -6.41 -2.93
N PHE A 46 2.74 -7.69 -2.72
CA PHE A 46 4.08 -8.23 -2.98
C PHE A 46 4.49 -8.08 -4.46
N ALA A 47 3.58 -8.38 -5.38
CA ALA A 47 3.81 -8.23 -6.82
C ALA A 47 4.06 -6.76 -7.20
N LEU A 48 3.31 -5.80 -6.65
CA LEU A 48 3.53 -4.37 -6.90
C LEU A 48 4.94 -3.93 -6.46
N GLY A 49 5.37 -4.36 -5.27
CA GLY A 49 6.72 -4.08 -4.78
C GLY A 49 7.81 -4.61 -5.71
N LYS A 50 7.62 -5.81 -6.26
CA LYS A 50 8.56 -6.42 -7.21
C LYS A 50 8.54 -5.78 -8.60
N LEU A 51 7.36 -5.49 -9.14
CA LEU A 51 7.19 -4.96 -10.50
C LEU A 51 7.68 -3.51 -10.62
N TYR A 52 7.38 -2.67 -9.62
CA TYR A 52 7.73 -1.25 -9.64
C TYR A 52 8.99 -0.92 -8.83
N ASN A 53 9.63 -1.92 -8.23
CA ASN A 53 10.79 -1.75 -7.34
C ASN A 53 10.52 -0.73 -6.22
N VAL A 54 9.32 -0.78 -5.62
CA VAL A 54 8.90 0.11 -4.55
C VAL A 54 8.84 -0.60 -3.21
N SER A 55 8.85 0.18 -2.14
CA SER A 55 8.75 -0.38 -0.80
C SER A 55 7.31 -0.76 -0.50
N VAL A 56 7.14 -1.95 0.07
CA VAL A 56 5.83 -2.45 0.49
C VAL A 56 5.90 -2.93 1.92
N LEU A 57 4.94 -2.52 2.73
CA LEU A 57 4.84 -2.90 4.14
C LEU A 57 3.47 -3.49 4.42
N LEU A 58 3.46 -4.52 5.25
CA LEU A 58 2.26 -5.19 5.70
C LEU A 58 1.68 -4.49 6.93
N LEU A 59 0.35 -4.45 7.06
CA LEU A 59 -0.24 -4.01 8.32
C LEU A 59 -0.06 -5.05 9.44
N PRO A 60 0.16 -4.62 10.70
CA PRO A 60 0.25 -5.52 11.85
C PRO A 60 -0.94 -6.47 11.98
N GLU A 61 -2.14 -6.00 11.65
CA GLU A 61 -3.37 -6.79 11.73
C GLU A 61 -3.34 -7.97 10.75
N MET A 62 -2.90 -7.73 9.51
CA MET A 62 -2.75 -8.80 8.52
C MET A 62 -1.67 -9.80 8.96
N LYS A 63 -0.54 -9.33 9.51
CA LYS A 63 0.49 -10.23 10.06
C LYS A 63 -0.09 -11.12 11.14
N LYS A 64 -0.90 -10.55 12.03
CA LYS A 64 -1.56 -11.29 13.12
C LYS A 64 -2.50 -12.36 12.56
N SER A 65 -3.25 -12.06 11.51
CA SER A 65 -4.12 -13.04 10.84
C SER A 65 -3.37 -14.18 10.17
N PHE A 66 -2.12 -13.96 9.75
CA PHE A 66 -1.26 -15.02 9.22
C PHE A 66 -0.51 -15.79 10.30
N SER A 67 -0.49 -15.29 11.55
CA SER A 67 0.24 -15.93 12.63
C SER A 67 -0.36 -17.33 12.90
N GLY A 68 0.51 -18.34 12.94
CA GLY A 68 0.13 -19.75 13.09
C GLY A 68 -0.21 -20.49 11.78
N ILE A 69 -0.39 -19.80 10.65
CA ILE A 69 -0.61 -20.44 9.33
C ILE A 69 0.66 -20.34 8.48
N PHE A 70 1.26 -19.14 8.42
CA PHE A 70 2.47 -18.86 7.66
C PHE A 70 3.59 -18.47 8.62
N PRO A 71 4.50 -19.40 8.98
CA PRO A 71 5.55 -19.13 9.96
C PRO A 71 6.57 -18.10 9.47
N HIS A 72 6.71 -17.96 8.15
CA HIS A 72 7.68 -17.07 7.53
C HIS A 72 7.02 -16.20 6.46
N ILE A 73 6.62 -14.99 6.84
CA ILE A 73 6.21 -13.95 5.90
C ILE A 73 7.42 -13.10 5.51
N THR A 74 7.58 -12.84 4.22
CA THR A 74 8.77 -12.13 3.69
C THR A 74 8.61 -10.61 3.76
N MET A 75 7.38 -10.10 3.63
CA MET A 75 7.16 -8.65 3.67
C MET A 75 7.41 -8.08 5.07
N LYS A 76 8.15 -6.98 5.13
CA LYS A 76 8.30 -6.17 6.34
C LYS A 76 6.94 -5.64 6.79
N VAL A 77 6.82 -5.35 8.08
CA VAL A 77 5.55 -4.98 8.71
C VAL A 77 5.66 -3.54 9.18
N LEU A 78 4.61 -2.76 8.92
CA LEU A 78 4.49 -1.39 9.37
C LEU A 78 4.50 -1.35 10.91
N PRO A 79 5.17 -0.39 11.55
CA PRO A 79 5.13 -0.26 13.01
C PRO A 79 3.71 -0.01 13.50
N SER A 80 3.35 -0.60 14.64
CA SER A 80 2.00 -0.48 15.21
C SER A 80 1.64 0.95 15.64
N ASP A 81 2.65 1.77 15.94
CA ASP A 81 2.55 3.17 16.33
C ASP A 81 2.60 4.14 15.13
N PHE A 82 2.73 3.62 13.90
CA PHE A 82 2.77 4.44 12.71
C PHE A 82 1.42 5.16 12.48
N ASP A 83 1.47 6.50 12.41
CA ASP A 83 0.28 7.30 12.13
C ASP A 83 -0.18 7.13 10.67
N ARG A 84 -1.29 6.41 10.50
CA ARG A 84 -1.91 6.15 9.19
C ARG A 84 -2.30 7.42 8.43
N LYS A 85 -2.51 8.55 9.12
CA LYS A 85 -2.83 9.85 8.47
C LYS A 85 -1.66 10.40 7.65
N ARG A 86 -0.46 9.81 7.79
CA ARG A 86 0.70 10.11 6.95
C ARG A 86 0.63 9.43 5.57
N CYS A 87 -0.30 8.49 5.37
CA CYS A 87 -0.53 7.84 4.10
C CYS A 87 -1.77 8.39 3.41
N LEU A 88 -1.73 8.43 2.08
CA LEU A 88 -2.86 8.80 1.25
C LEU A 88 -3.66 7.55 0.89
N ASP A 89 -4.97 7.58 1.12
CA ASP A 89 -5.86 6.53 0.68
C ASP A 89 -5.92 6.50 -0.85
N ILE A 90 -5.68 5.33 -1.42
CA ILE A 90 -5.88 5.05 -2.85
C ILE A 90 -6.81 3.85 -2.99
N SER A 91 -7.68 3.91 -3.98
CA SER A 91 -8.68 2.86 -4.23
C SER A 91 -8.89 2.68 -5.72
N PHE A 92 -9.61 1.62 -6.06
CA PHE A 92 -10.02 1.32 -7.42
C PHE A 92 -10.92 2.43 -7.97
N ASP A 93 -10.83 2.67 -9.28
CA ASP A 93 -11.84 3.48 -9.94
C ASP A 93 -13.16 2.69 -9.95
N HIS A 94 -14.20 3.26 -9.33
CA HIS A 94 -15.54 2.66 -9.22
C HIS A 94 -16.43 3.00 -10.43
N SER A 95 -15.86 3.57 -11.49
CA SER A 95 -16.61 3.95 -12.70
C SER A 95 -17.30 2.79 -13.42
N GLY A 96 -17.06 1.53 -13.02
CA GLY A 96 -17.88 0.36 -13.32
C GLY A 96 -17.94 -0.03 -14.81
N LYS A 97 -17.21 0.68 -15.67
CA LYS A 97 -17.26 0.52 -17.13
C LYS A 97 -16.08 -0.25 -17.70
N ASP A 98 -14.98 -0.32 -16.98
CA ASP A 98 -13.78 -1.02 -17.41
C ASP A 98 -13.26 -1.88 -16.25
N ILE A 99 -13.02 -3.16 -16.55
CA ILE A 99 -12.30 -4.16 -15.75
C ILE A 99 -11.49 -3.52 -14.60
N TYR A 100 -11.93 -3.68 -13.34
CA TYR A 100 -11.30 -3.16 -12.10
C TYR A 100 -10.01 -2.37 -12.32
N ASN A 101 -10.14 -1.09 -12.68
CA ASN A 101 -9.00 -0.36 -13.21
C ASN A 101 -8.00 -0.04 -12.09
N TYR A 102 -6.88 -0.76 -12.05
CA TYR A 102 -5.77 -0.59 -11.10
C TYR A 102 -4.97 0.71 -11.35
N SER A 103 -5.38 1.54 -12.31
CA SER A 103 -4.64 2.74 -12.74
C SER A 103 -4.15 3.61 -11.56
N PRO A 104 -4.95 4.01 -10.57
CA PRO A 104 -4.45 4.83 -9.47
C PRO A 104 -3.34 4.15 -8.64
N ILE A 105 -3.45 2.85 -8.42
CA ILE A 105 -2.48 2.05 -7.66
C ILE A 105 -1.18 1.90 -8.44
N GLN A 106 -1.28 1.61 -9.74
CA GLN A 106 -0.13 1.48 -10.62
C GLN A 106 0.60 2.82 -10.81
N LEU A 107 -0.13 3.94 -10.93
CA LEU A 107 0.45 5.28 -11.01
C LEU A 107 1.17 5.66 -9.71
N ALA A 108 0.58 5.33 -8.55
CA ALA A 108 1.22 5.49 -7.25
C ALA A 108 2.50 4.66 -7.14
N ALA A 109 2.44 3.38 -7.50
CA ALA A 109 3.58 2.47 -7.52
C ALA A 109 4.68 2.91 -8.49
N ALA A 110 4.32 3.46 -9.65
CA ALA A 110 5.27 4.02 -10.61
C ALA A 110 5.91 5.33 -10.14
N GLY A 111 5.52 5.87 -8.98
CA GLY A 111 6.06 7.11 -8.43
C GLY A 111 5.56 8.38 -9.12
N LEU A 112 4.56 8.29 -9.99
CA LEU A 112 3.98 9.45 -10.68
C LEU A 112 3.20 10.37 -9.73
N PHE A 113 2.90 9.87 -8.54
CA PHE A 113 2.29 10.60 -7.43
C PHE A 113 3.31 11.07 -6.38
N GLY A 114 4.60 10.85 -6.64
CA GLY A 114 5.69 11.17 -5.72
C GLY A 114 6.00 10.05 -4.72
N PRO A 115 7.08 10.21 -3.92
CA PRO A 115 7.54 9.23 -2.95
C PRO A 115 6.69 9.27 -1.67
N LEU A 116 5.38 9.05 -1.82
CA LEU A 116 4.42 9.14 -0.73
C LEU A 116 4.08 7.75 -0.18
N CYS A 117 3.45 7.73 0.99
CA CYS A 117 2.88 6.51 1.54
C CYS A 117 1.46 6.42 1.00
N PHE A 118 1.10 5.27 0.46
CA PHE A 118 -0.23 5.02 -0.06
C PHE A 118 -0.86 3.82 0.64
N PHE A 119 -2.12 4.02 1.01
CA PHE A 119 -2.93 3.04 1.69
C PHE A 119 -3.97 2.51 0.70
N ILE A 120 -3.75 1.30 0.19
CA ILE A 120 -4.68 0.64 -0.71
C ILE A 120 -5.87 0.17 0.12
N ARG A 121 -7.04 0.73 -0.13
CA ARG A 121 -8.27 0.26 0.51
C ARG A 121 -8.67 -1.07 -0.11
N GLY A 122 -8.64 -2.14 0.70
CA GLY A 122 -9.15 -3.43 0.32
C GLY A 122 -10.65 -3.36 0.06
N HIS A 123 -11.11 -4.16 -0.89
CA HIS A 123 -12.53 -4.26 -1.22
C HIS A 123 -13.15 -5.41 -0.41
N VAL A 124 -14.36 -5.21 0.10
CA VAL A 124 -15.16 -6.33 0.60
C VAL A 124 -15.72 -7.02 -0.64
N PHE A 125 -15.21 -8.21 -0.95
CA PHE A 125 -15.83 -9.13 -1.90
C PHE A 125 -17.00 -9.86 -1.24
#